data_AF-D4E891-F1
#
_entry.id   AF-D4E891-F1
#
_cell.length_a   1.000
_cell.length_b   1.000
_cell.length_c   1.000
_cell.angle_alpha   90.00
_cell.angle_beta   90.00
_cell.angle_gamma   90.00
#
_symmetry.space_group_name_H-M   'P 1'
#
loop_
_entity.id
_entity.type
_entity.pdbx_description
1 polymer ?
#
loop_
_entity_poly.entity_id
_entity_poly.type
_entity_poly.pdbx_seq_one_letter_code
_entity_poly.pdbx_strand_id
1 'polypeptide(L)'
;MQKKGAYFRDGILADAASMPGVTAAFMCIISSPFLQLTSLFGSEVNTKKLAAQNENKLQKVEFNALEENFINNFIQQEFYLCHATNADIENKSGDINIYSRKLLKDKKIIFNEDNSAHPDIHGLGNDDYAFFSLEIGPTLKKQTSRFGNTIYKSSASNSIFKHASLSLVDQLVLDFPEPKIPGLSALGKKELSGRPEFKNTEIFFNGMKSSISSLSRHIALATRYLSQQSDIDLILNERNPEKLERIMNYLFRPEVRVPKMAGIKKGDYFKYKFGSR
;
A
#
# COMPACT_ATOMS: atom_id res chain seq x y z
N MET A 1 -24.76 -25.99 -26.50
CA MET A 1 -24.88 -26.93 -25.36
C MET A 1 -23.82 -26.52 -24.35
N GLN A 2 -24.18 -25.91 -23.20
CA GLN A 2 -24.26 -26.57 -21.86
C GLN A 2 -23.02 -27.43 -21.56
N LYS A 3 -22.31 -27.37 -20.42
CA LYS A 3 -22.48 -26.74 -19.10
C LYS A 3 -21.21 -27.08 -18.29
N LYS A 4 -20.86 -26.21 -17.31
CA LYS A 4 -20.25 -26.50 -15.96
C LYS A 4 -18.87 -27.20 -15.91
N GLY A 5 -17.89 -26.83 -15.09
CA GLY A 5 -17.89 -26.13 -13.79
C GLY A 5 -17.53 -27.12 -12.67
N ALA A 6 -16.39 -26.92 -11.99
CA ALA A 6 -16.02 -27.35 -10.61
C ALA A 6 -14.55 -26.95 -10.40
N TYR A 7 -14.18 -25.98 -9.55
CA TYR A 7 -14.06 -26.02 -8.09
C TYR A 7 -13.50 -27.34 -7.55
N PHE A 8 -12.21 -27.33 -7.20
CA PHE A 8 -11.67 -28.17 -6.12
C PHE A 8 -10.67 -27.34 -5.29
N ARG A 9 -11.10 -27.06 -4.07
CA ARG A 9 -10.27 -26.77 -2.91
C ARG A 9 -10.09 -28.12 -2.21
N ASP A 10 -8.86 -28.60 -2.13
CA ASP A 10 -8.46 -29.65 -1.20
C ASP A 10 -7.51 -28.96 -0.19
N GLY A 11 -7.71 -28.95 1.12
CA GLY A 11 -8.38 -29.96 1.94
C GLY A 11 -7.35 -30.95 2.47
N ILE A 12 -6.28 -30.50 3.14
CA ILE A 12 -5.37 -31.36 3.90
C ILE A 12 -5.77 -31.28 5.37
N LEU A 13 -6.54 -32.26 5.84
CA LEU A 13 -6.59 -32.72 7.23
C LEU A 13 -7.19 -34.13 7.24
N ALA A 14 -6.33 -35.14 7.32
CA ALA A 14 -6.63 -36.46 7.89
C ALA A 14 -5.31 -37.23 8.04
N ASP A 15 -4.85 -37.40 9.28
CA ASP A 15 -4.51 -38.72 9.85
C ASP A 15 -3.76 -38.56 11.18
N ALA A 16 -4.41 -38.96 12.27
CA ALA A 16 -3.83 -39.79 13.32
C ALA A 16 -4.94 -40.20 14.29
N ALA A 17 -5.20 -41.50 14.33
CA ALA A 17 -6.17 -42.14 15.20
C ALA A 17 -5.54 -42.59 16.54
N SER A 18 -6.42 -42.71 17.54
CA SER A 18 -6.41 -43.62 18.69
C SER A 18 -5.46 -43.37 19.87
N MET A 19 -6.02 -43.10 21.05
CA MET A 19 -6.08 -44.02 22.21
C MET A 19 -7.06 -43.48 23.28
N PRO A 20 -7.65 -44.33 24.15
CA PRO A 20 -8.83 -43.99 24.95
C PRO A 20 -8.52 -43.64 26.41
N GLY A 21 -9.38 -42.79 26.98
CA GLY A 21 -9.60 -42.68 28.43
C GLY A 21 -8.77 -41.60 29.13
N VAL A 22 -9.41 -40.49 29.49
CA VAL A 22 -9.58 -39.96 30.86
C VAL A 22 -10.41 -38.69 30.72
N THR A 23 -11.59 -38.69 31.33
CA THR A 23 -12.45 -37.53 31.56
C THR A 23 -11.73 -36.49 32.42
N ALA A 24 -11.33 -35.38 31.81
CA ALA A 24 -11.06 -34.13 32.49
C ALA A 24 -11.65 -33.00 31.64
N ALA A 25 -12.69 -32.35 32.16
CA ALA A 25 -13.30 -31.18 31.59
C ALA A 25 -12.28 -30.01 31.63
N PHE A 26 -11.46 -29.88 30.58
CA PHE A 26 -10.81 -28.63 30.25
C PHE A 26 -11.79 -27.82 29.39
N MET A 27 -12.42 -26.82 30.00
CA MET A 27 -12.90 -25.67 29.24
C MET A 27 -11.67 -25.01 28.60
N CYS A 28 -11.29 -25.46 27.41
CA CYS A 28 -10.53 -24.61 26.50
C CYS A 28 -11.47 -23.49 26.08
N ILE A 29 -11.36 -22.36 26.78
CA ILE A 29 -11.79 -21.08 26.24
C ILE A 29 -10.95 -20.87 24.98
N ILE A 30 -11.50 -21.26 23.83
CA ILE A 30 -10.98 -20.89 22.53
C ILE A 30 -11.21 -19.38 22.45
N SER A 31 -10.24 -18.61 22.94
CA SER A 31 -10.19 -17.17 22.71
C SER A 31 -10.07 -16.98 21.20
N SER A 32 -11.21 -16.87 20.55
CA SER A 32 -11.29 -16.64 19.12
C SER A 32 -10.50 -15.36 18.81
N PRO A 33 -9.53 -15.38 17.88
CA PRO A 33 -8.84 -14.16 17.46
C PRO A 33 -9.82 -13.12 16.86
N PHE A 34 -11.06 -13.55 16.57
CA PHE A 34 -12.19 -12.73 16.15
C PHE A 34 -12.62 -11.65 17.17
N LEU A 35 -12.36 -11.83 18.47
CA LEU A 35 -12.82 -10.89 19.51
C LEU A 35 -11.80 -9.79 19.85
N GLN A 36 -10.57 -9.85 19.33
CA GLN A 36 -9.57 -8.80 19.51
C GLN A 36 -9.59 -7.73 18.42
N LEU A 37 -10.20 -7.99 17.26
CA LEU A 37 -10.27 -6.99 16.19
C LEU A 37 -11.24 -5.85 16.53
N THR A 38 -12.30 -6.13 17.30
CA THR A 38 -13.31 -5.13 17.66
C THR A 38 -12.81 -4.13 18.70
N SER A 39 -11.80 -4.47 19.51
CA SER A 39 -11.24 -3.56 20.52
C SER A 39 -10.12 -2.66 20.01
N LEU A 40 -9.52 -2.96 18.85
CA LEU A 40 -8.42 -2.15 18.27
C LEU A 40 -8.91 -0.93 17.48
N PHE A 41 -10.19 -0.92 17.08
CA PHE A 41 -10.81 0.18 16.33
C PHE A 41 -11.90 0.93 17.14
N GLY A 42 -12.02 0.65 18.44
CA GLY A 42 -13.10 1.12 19.33
C GLY A 42 -13.12 2.62 19.69
N SER A 43 -12.28 3.43 19.07
CA SER A 43 -12.41 4.89 19.08
C SER A 43 -11.98 5.38 17.71
N GLU A 44 -12.69 6.35 17.11
CA GLU A 44 -12.21 7.06 15.92
C GLU A 44 -10.78 7.56 16.17
N VAL A 45 -9.79 6.77 15.77
CA VAL A 45 -8.40 7.18 15.84
C VAL A 45 -8.31 8.36 14.89
N ASN A 46 -8.07 9.55 15.44
CA ASN A 46 -7.89 10.73 14.62
C ASN A 46 -6.61 10.56 13.79
N THR A 47 -6.77 10.03 12.58
CA THR A 47 -5.68 9.70 11.65
C THR A 47 -4.83 10.93 11.31
N LYS A 48 -5.40 12.14 11.41
CA LYS A 48 -4.65 13.40 11.30
C LYS A 48 -3.69 13.60 12.45
N LYS A 49 -4.17 13.43 13.69
CA LYS A 49 -3.34 13.51 14.89
C LYS A 49 -2.24 12.44 14.86
N LEU A 50 -2.59 11.22 14.47
CA LEU A 50 -1.64 10.11 14.39
C LEU A 50 -0.54 10.36 13.36
N ALA A 51 -0.89 10.79 12.16
CA ALA A 51 0.09 11.14 11.13
C ALA A 51 1.04 12.25 11.61
N ALA A 52 0.50 13.31 12.22
CA ALA A 52 1.33 14.38 12.77
C ALA A 52 2.28 13.87 13.86
N GLN A 53 1.85 12.92 14.70
CA GLN A 53 2.72 12.27 15.69
C GLN A 53 3.83 11.46 15.04
N ASN A 54 3.54 10.70 13.98
CA ASN A 54 4.54 9.93 13.24
C ASN A 54 5.56 10.86 12.57
N GLU A 55 5.10 11.93 11.92
CA GLU A 55 5.97 12.95 11.33
C GLU A 55 6.89 13.59 12.38
N ASN A 56 6.33 13.98 13.53
CA ASN A 56 7.11 14.55 14.63
C ASN A 56 8.14 13.57 15.21
N LYS A 57 7.85 12.27 15.22
CA LYS A 57 8.82 11.24 15.63
C LYS A 57 9.97 11.17 14.63
N LEU A 58 9.67 11.14 13.32
CA LEU A 58 10.69 11.10 12.27
C LEU A 58 11.57 12.35 12.24
N GLN A 59 11.01 13.53 12.54
CA GLN A 59 11.78 14.78 12.60
C GLN A 59 12.83 14.80 13.71
N LYS A 60 12.66 13.97 14.75
CA LYS A 60 13.62 13.84 15.86
C LYS A 60 14.72 12.83 15.59
N VAL A 61 14.61 12.06 14.50
CA VAL A 61 15.64 11.12 14.11
C VAL A 61 16.79 11.89 13.46
N GLU A 62 18.00 11.67 13.96
CA GLU A 62 19.21 12.19 13.31
C GLU A 62 19.55 11.31 12.11
N PHE A 63 19.78 11.94 10.96
CA PHE A 63 20.21 11.29 9.72
C PHE A 63 21.65 11.67 9.43
N ASN A 64 22.45 10.70 9.00
CA ASN A 64 23.82 10.96 8.56
C ASN A 64 23.84 11.65 7.18
N ALA A 65 25.00 12.13 6.75
CA ALA A 65 25.13 12.87 5.49
C ALA A 65 24.69 12.06 4.26
N LEU A 66 24.93 10.75 4.24
CA LEU A 66 24.56 9.88 3.13
C LEU A 66 23.03 9.69 3.07
N GLU A 67 22.40 9.51 4.22
CA GLU A 67 20.94 9.43 4.36
C GLU A 67 20.26 10.74 3.97
N GLU A 68 20.76 11.88 4.44
CA GLU A 68 20.22 13.21 4.07
C GLU A 68 20.36 13.48 2.57
N ASN A 69 21.48 13.10 1.96
CA ASN A 69 21.66 13.20 0.51
C ASN A 69 20.65 12.36 -0.26
N PHE A 70 20.40 11.13 0.20
CA PHE A 70 19.35 10.28 -0.36
C PHE A 70 17.97 10.92 -0.21
N ILE A 71 17.61 11.36 1.00
CA ILE A 71 16.33 11.98 1.31
C ILE A 71 16.08 13.18 0.38
N ASN A 72 17.06 14.08 0.28
CA ASN A 72 16.97 15.28 -0.55
C ASN A 72 16.83 14.94 -2.04
N ASN A 73 17.53 13.92 -2.53
CA ASN A 73 17.38 13.48 -3.91
C ASN A 73 16.01 12.82 -4.18
N PHE A 74 15.54 11.99 -3.25
CA PHE A 74 14.30 11.23 -3.41
C PHE A 74 13.08 12.16 -3.43
N ILE A 75 13.01 13.17 -2.55
CA ILE A 75 11.87 14.08 -2.48
C ILE A 75 11.77 15.02 -3.69
N GLN A 76 12.85 15.15 -4.48
CA GLN A 76 12.88 15.94 -5.71
C GLN A 76 12.40 15.17 -6.94
N GLN A 77 12.15 13.85 -6.82
CA GLN A 77 11.63 13.06 -7.92
C GLN A 77 10.21 13.48 -8.30
N GLU A 78 9.83 13.28 -9.55
CA GLU A 78 8.45 13.51 -10.00
C GLU A 78 7.58 12.31 -9.63
N PHE A 79 6.69 12.49 -8.66
CA PHE A 79 5.77 11.45 -8.23
C PHE A 79 4.42 11.54 -8.94
N TYR A 80 3.82 10.38 -9.20
CA TYR A 80 2.53 10.23 -9.86
C TYR A 80 1.65 9.25 -9.09
N LEU A 81 0.36 9.56 -9.03
CA LEU A 81 -0.66 8.67 -8.48
C LEU A 81 -1.35 7.92 -9.61
N CYS A 82 -1.39 6.59 -9.48
CA CYS A 82 -1.92 5.69 -10.50
C CYS A 82 -3.16 4.97 -9.97
N HIS A 83 -4.24 5.02 -10.72
CA HIS A 83 -5.47 4.28 -10.46
C HIS A 83 -5.79 3.34 -11.61
N ALA A 84 -5.99 2.06 -11.31
CA ALA A 84 -6.35 1.05 -12.30
C ALA A 84 -7.81 0.67 -12.17
N THR A 85 -8.58 0.76 -13.25
CA THR A 85 -10.01 0.41 -13.26
C THR A 85 -10.45 -0.09 -14.63
N ASN A 86 -11.55 -0.85 -14.66
CA ASN A 86 -12.30 -1.18 -15.87
C ASN A 86 -13.60 -0.36 -15.98
N ALA A 87 -13.95 0.40 -14.94
CA ALA A 87 -15.15 1.23 -14.95
C ALA A 87 -14.97 2.40 -15.92
N ASP A 88 -16.06 2.77 -16.59
CA ASP A 88 -16.10 3.99 -17.39
C ASP A 88 -16.25 5.18 -16.45
N ILE A 89 -15.11 5.84 -16.18
CA ILE A 89 -15.03 6.97 -15.25
C ILE A 89 -14.82 8.32 -15.96
N GLU A 90 -14.77 8.31 -17.30
CA GLU A 90 -14.54 9.49 -18.12
C GLU A 90 -15.88 10.11 -18.53
N ASN A 91 -16.03 11.42 -18.33
CA ASN A 91 -17.24 12.13 -18.73
C ASN A 91 -17.18 12.57 -20.20
N LYS A 92 -18.26 13.18 -20.70
CA LYS A 92 -18.35 13.68 -22.10
C LYS A 92 -17.27 14.72 -22.45
N SER A 93 -16.75 15.46 -21.47
CA SER A 93 -15.68 16.44 -21.65
C SER A 93 -14.28 15.82 -21.64
N GLY A 94 -14.18 14.53 -21.29
CA GLY A 94 -12.93 13.81 -21.09
C GLY A 94 -12.30 14.02 -19.71
N ASP A 95 -13.00 14.61 -18.75
CA ASP A 95 -12.53 14.62 -17.36
C ASP A 95 -12.85 13.28 -16.70
N ILE A 96 -12.06 12.89 -15.71
CA ILE A 96 -12.26 11.64 -14.98
C ILE A 96 -12.66 11.89 -13.53
N ASN A 97 -13.52 11.03 -12.99
CA ASN A 97 -13.82 10.99 -11.57
C ASN A 97 -13.55 9.60 -11.01
N ILE A 98 -12.57 9.51 -10.12
CA ILE A 98 -12.24 8.28 -9.40
C ILE A 98 -12.98 8.35 -8.07
N TYR A 99 -13.86 7.38 -7.82
CA TYR A 99 -14.75 7.37 -6.66
C TYR A 99 -14.34 6.33 -5.63
N SER A 100 -14.61 6.61 -4.35
CA SER A 100 -14.60 5.62 -3.27
C SER A 100 -15.68 4.58 -3.48
N ARG A 101 -15.54 3.43 -2.81
CA ARG A 101 -16.56 2.37 -2.84
C ARG A 101 -17.93 2.90 -2.43
N LYS A 102 -17.99 3.69 -1.37
CA LYS A 102 -19.23 4.30 -0.87
C LYS A 102 -19.88 5.18 -1.94
N LEU A 103 -19.12 6.05 -2.59
CA LEU A 103 -19.65 6.88 -3.67
C LEU A 103 -20.03 6.09 -4.93
N LEU A 104 -19.32 5.01 -5.26
CA LEU A 104 -19.71 4.11 -6.36
C LEU A 104 -21.09 3.49 -6.10
N LYS A 105 -21.34 3.04 -4.87
CA LYS A 105 -22.64 2.52 -4.43
C LYS A 105 -23.73 3.59 -4.48
N ASP A 106 -23.46 4.77 -3.90
CA ASP A 106 -24.41 5.89 -3.88
C ASP A 106 -24.80 6.35 -5.30
N LYS A 107 -23.84 6.33 -6.23
CA LYS A 107 -24.04 6.70 -7.64
C LYS A 107 -24.55 5.54 -8.52
N LYS A 108 -24.70 4.34 -7.97
CA LYS A 108 -25.11 3.12 -8.70
C LYS A 108 -24.19 2.80 -9.89
N ILE A 109 -22.89 3.08 -9.76
CA ILE A 109 -21.88 2.74 -10.75
C ILE A 109 -21.48 1.28 -10.52
N ILE A 110 -21.47 0.45 -11.57
CA ILE A 110 -21.08 -0.96 -11.48
C ILE A 110 -19.55 -1.04 -11.33
N PHE A 111 -19.09 -1.81 -10.34
CA PHE A 111 -17.67 -2.06 -10.10
C PHE A 111 -17.48 -3.46 -9.51
N ASN A 112 -16.24 -3.93 -9.45
CA ASN A 112 -15.92 -5.20 -8.80
C ASN A 112 -15.93 -5.02 -7.27
N GLU A 113 -16.97 -5.56 -6.63
CA GLU A 113 -17.17 -5.51 -5.19
C GLU A 113 -16.22 -6.42 -4.40
N ASP A 114 -15.56 -7.39 -5.04
CA ASP A 114 -14.67 -8.37 -4.40
C ASP A 114 -13.25 -7.82 -4.13
N ASN A 115 -12.97 -6.59 -4.58
CA ASN A 115 -11.67 -5.94 -4.38
C ASN A 115 -11.44 -5.43 -2.95
N SER A 116 -12.47 -5.37 -2.11
CA SER A 116 -12.41 -4.97 -0.70
C SER A 116 -13.02 -6.06 0.16
N ALA A 117 -12.28 -6.56 1.15
CA ALA A 117 -12.77 -7.56 2.09
C ALA A 117 -13.54 -6.90 3.24
N HIS A 118 -14.30 -7.71 4.00
CA HIS A 118 -15.05 -7.23 5.16
C HIS A 118 -14.19 -6.46 6.19
N PRO A 119 -12.95 -6.88 6.53
CA PRO A 119 -12.07 -6.13 7.42
C PRO A 119 -11.65 -4.75 6.87
N ASP A 120 -11.51 -4.59 5.55
CA ASP A 120 -11.21 -3.29 4.94
C ASP A 120 -12.35 -2.29 5.19
N ILE A 121 -13.59 -2.76 5.08
CA ILE A 121 -14.78 -1.93 5.20
C ILE A 121 -15.09 -1.64 6.67
N HIS A 122 -15.22 -2.67 7.50
CA HIS A 122 -15.72 -2.53 8.87
C HIS A 122 -14.62 -2.39 9.93
N GLY A 123 -13.38 -2.78 9.62
CA GLY A 123 -12.23 -2.56 10.50
C GLY A 123 -11.54 -1.23 10.23
N LEU A 124 -11.20 -0.96 8.96
CA LEU A 124 -10.40 0.21 8.58
C LEU A 124 -11.21 1.41 8.08
N GLY A 125 -12.49 1.23 7.74
CA GLY A 125 -13.30 2.31 7.13
C GLY A 125 -12.76 2.74 5.76
N ASN A 126 -12.10 1.82 5.05
CA ASN A 126 -11.44 2.11 3.78
C ASN A 126 -12.43 2.30 2.62
N ASP A 127 -13.72 2.07 2.82
CA ASP A 127 -14.75 2.19 1.80
C ASP A 127 -15.09 3.64 1.41
N ASP A 128 -14.71 4.63 2.22
CA ASP A 128 -14.88 6.07 1.91
C ASP A 128 -13.64 6.73 1.27
N TYR A 129 -12.67 5.92 0.80
CA TYR A 129 -11.49 6.41 0.10
C TYR A 129 -11.38 5.88 -1.33
N ALA A 130 -10.81 6.70 -2.21
CA ALA A 130 -10.30 6.29 -3.51
C ALA A 130 -8.80 5.97 -3.40
N PHE A 131 -8.40 4.79 -3.89
CA PHE A 131 -7.04 4.28 -3.74
C PHE A 131 -6.20 4.47 -5.00
N PHE A 132 -4.93 4.77 -4.77
CA PHE A 132 -3.91 5.00 -5.79
C PHE A 132 -2.61 4.31 -5.38
N SER A 133 -1.87 3.78 -6.34
CA SER A 133 -0.46 3.47 -6.14
C SER A 133 0.39 4.70 -6.42
N LEU A 134 1.52 4.81 -5.73
CA LEU A 134 2.54 5.83 -5.99
C LEU A 134 3.56 5.29 -6.99
N GLU A 135 3.90 6.07 -8.01
CA GLU A 135 4.98 5.76 -8.97
C GLU A 135 5.89 6.98 -9.17
N ILE A 136 7.14 6.74 -9.55
CA ILE A 136 8.12 7.76 -9.95
C ILE A 136 8.17 7.87 -11.48
N GLY A 137 8.02 9.09 -11.98
CA GLY A 137 8.04 9.47 -13.39
C GLY A 137 6.72 9.23 -14.11
N PRO A 138 6.50 9.87 -15.29
CA PRO A 138 5.24 9.81 -16.01
C PRO A 138 5.02 8.46 -16.71
N THR A 139 6.07 7.82 -17.21
CA THR A 139 5.98 6.54 -17.92
C THR A 139 5.35 5.47 -17.05
N LEU A 140 4.41 4.70 -17.59
CA LEU A 140 3.79 3.59 -16.88
C LEU A 140 4.83 2.51 -16.54
N LYS A 141 4.94 2.17 -15.25
CA LYS A 141 5.84 1.09 -14.79
C LYS A 141 5.10 -0.21 -14.53
N LYS A 142 3.83 -0.12 -14.13
CA LYS A 142 2.96 -1.28 -13.92
C LYS A 142 2.60 -1.96 -15.23
N GLN A 143 2.82 -3.28 -15.33
CA GLN A 143 2.48 -4.06 -16.53
C GLN A 143 1.09 -4.70 -16.47
N THR A 144 0.55 -4.92 -15.27
CA THR A 144 -0.74 -5.60 -15.06
C THR A 144 -1.39 -5.11 -13.76
N SER A 145 -2.72 -5.19 -13.65
CA SER A 145 -3.43 -4.87 -12.41
C SER A 145 -4.65 -5.77 -12.24
N ARG A 146 -4.88 -6.27 -11.01
CA ARG A 146 -6.12 -7.00 -10.67
C ARG A 146 -7.36 -6.10 -10.67
N PHE A 147 -7.17 -4.79 -10.55
CA PHE A 147 -8.25 -3.81 -10.43
C PHE A 147 -8.81 -3.33 -11.78
N GLY A 148 -8.07 -3.57 -12.88
CA GLY A 148 -8.51 -3.20 -14.21
C GLY A 148 -7.37 -3.07 -15.21
N ASN A 149 -7.72 -2.97 -16.50
CA ASN A 149 -6.78 -2.89 -17.60
C ASN A 149 -6.51 -1.47 -18.10
N THR A 150 -7.26 -0.49 -17.60
CA THR A 150 -7.05 0.93 -17.90
C THR A 150 -6.44 1.60 -16.67
N ILE A 151 -5.33 2.32 -16.88
CA ILE A 151 -4.63 3.06 -15.82
C ILE A 151 -4.71 4.54 -16.11
N TYR A 152 -5.16 5.28 -15.10
CA TYR A 152 -5.15 6.73 -15.06
C TYR A 152 -4.04 7.17 -14.13
N LYS A 153 -3.15 8.03 -14.63
CA LYS A 153 -1.95 8.47 -13.90
C LYS A 153 -1.90 9.99 -13.89
N SER A 154 -1.84 10.60 -12.71
CA SER A 154 -1.79 12.06 -12.55
C SER A 154 -0.66 12.47 -11.62
N SER A 155 -0.10 13.66 -11.82
CA SER A 155 0.97 14.16 -10.98
C SER A 155 0.53 14.24 -9.51
N ALA A 156 1.35 13.73 -8.60
CA ALA A 156 1.11 13.84 -7.16
C ALA A 156 1.12 15.30 -6.67
N SER A 157 1.68 16.23 -7.45
CA SER A 157 1.63 17.67 -7.17
C SER A 157 0.29 18.33 -7.51
N ASN A 158 -0.64 17.61 -8.16
CA ASN A 158 -1.97 18.13 -8.46
C ASN A 158 -2.72 18.48 -7.15
N SER A 159 -3.32 19.66 -7.11
CA SER A 159 -3.99 20.20 -5.92
C SER A 159 -5.15 19.35 -5.43
N ILE A 160 -5.74 18.51 -6.29
CA ILE A 160 -6.76 17.51 -5.92
C ILE A 160 -6.24 16.52 -4.85
N PHE A 161 -4.92 16.30 -4.78
CA PHE A 161 -4.29 15.39 -3.84
C PHE A 161 -3.78 16.09 -2.56
N LYS A 162 -4.10 17.36 -2.34
CA LYS A 162 -3.68 18.12 -1.13
C LYS A 162 -4.03 17.41 0.18
N HIS A 163 -5.18 16.74 0.21
CA HIS A 163 -5.69 16.01 1.37
C HIS A 163 -5.53 14.49 1.25
N ALA A 164 -4.76 14.02 0.28
CA ALA A 164 -4.39 12.63 0.19
C ALA A 164 -3.53 12.23 1.40
N SER A 165 -3.56 10.95 1.73
CA SER A 165 -2.74 10.37 2.79
C SER A 165 -2.09 9.10 2.29
N LEU A 166 -0.95 8.77 2.86
CA LEU A 166 -0.14 7.64 2.44
C LEU A 166 -0.04 6.64 3.59
N SER A 167 -0.18 5.36 3.25
CA SER A 167 0.25 4.25 4.06
C SER A 167 1.56 3.70 3.51
N LEU A 168 2.55 3.46 4.37
CA LEU A 168 3.83 2.88 3.94
C LEU A 168 3.64 1.48 3.35
N VAL A 169 2.83 0.64 4.00
CA VAL A 169 2.55 -0.75 3.62
C VAL A 169 1.03 -0.99 3.58
N ASP A 170 0.60 -2.22 3.27
CA ASP A 170 -0.80 -2.63 3.37
C ASP A 170 -1.31 -2.47 4.82
N GLN A 171 -2.45 -1.79 5.00
CA GLN A 171 -2.99 -1.42 6.32
C GLN A 171 -3.63 -2.59 7.08
N LEU A 172 -3.99 -3.67 6.36
CA LEU A 172 -4.64 -4.82 6.96
C LEU A 172 -3.62 -5.88 7.35
N VAL A 173 -2.70 -6.16 6.44
CA VAL A 173 -1.73 -7.24 6.61
C VAL A 173 -0.43 -6.74 7.26
N LEU A 174 -0.07 -5.45 7.07
CA LEU A 174 1.19 -4.84 7.52
C LEU A 174 2.47 -5.48 6.95
N ASP A 175 2.33 -6.33 5.95
CA ASP A 175 3.43 -7.05 5.37
C ASP A 175 4.33 -6.15 4.54
N PHE A 176 5.63 -6.36 4.73
CA PHE A 176 6.63 -5.82 3.82
C PHE A 176 6.69 -6.63 2.52
N PRO A 177 6.87 -5.96 1.37
CA PRO A 177 7.20 -6.65 0.14
C PRO A 177 8.55 -7.38 0.27
N GLU A 178 8.66 -8.52 -0.43
CA GLU A 178 9.94 -9.21 -0.58
C GLU A 178 10.97 -8.28 -1.25
N PRO A 179 12.17 -8.07 -0.67
CA PRO A 179 13.13 -7.06 -1.12
C PRO A 179 13.87 -7.48 -2.40
N LYS A 180 13.17 -7.45 -3.54
CA LYS A 180 13.71 -7.81 -4.87
C LYS A 180 14.47 -6.65 -5.53
N ILE A 181 15.23 -5.89 -4.74
CA ILE A 181 16.06 -4.79 -5.23
C ILE A 181 17.21 -5.39 -6.07
N PRO A 182 17.32 -5.05 -7.36
CA PRO A 182 18.40 -5.56 -8.21
C PRO A 182 19.78 -5.17 -7.66
N GLY A 183 20.69 -6.13 -7.56
CA GLY A 183 22.04 -5.93 -7.02
C GLY A 183 22.17 -6.13 -5.51
N LEU A 184 21.05 -6.23 -4.78
CA LEU A 184 21.07 -6.47 -3.34
C LEU A 184 21.55 -7.88 -3.02
N SER A 185 22.48 -8.00 -2.07
CA SER A 185 23.05 -9.29 -1.65
C SER A 185 21.98 -10.22 -1.04
N ALA A 186 22.26 -11.52 -1.00
CA ALA A 186 21.37 -12.48 -0.34
C ALA A 186 21.24 -12.20 1.17
N LEU A 187 22.31 -11.70 1.81
CA LEU A 187 22.31 -11.30 3.20
C LEU A 187 21.45 -10.05 3.40
N GLY A 188 21.63 -9.01 2.57
CA GLY A 188 20.83 -7.79 2.64
C GLY A 188 19.34 -8.04 2.42
N LYS A 189 18.98 -8.97 1.52
CA LYS A 189 17.58 -9.44 1.38
C LYS A 189 17.04 -10.05 2.66
N LYS A 190 17.82 -10.90 3.31
CA LYS A 190 17.44 -11.53 4.59
C LYS A 190 17.30 -10.50 5.70
N GLU A 191 18.25 -9.57 5.82
CA GLU A 191 18.24 -8.50 6.82
C GLU A 191 17.04 -7.58 6.65
N LEU A 192 16.78 -7.12 5.41
CA LEU A 192 15.62 -6.31 5.12
C LEU A 192 14.30 -7.06 5.36
N SER A 193 14.23 -8.36 5.09
CA SER A 193 13.03 -9.15 5.37
C SER A 193 12.83 -9.39 6.87
N GLY A 194 13.90 -9.39 7.66
CA GLY A 194 13.90 -9.59 9.11
C GLY A 194 13.77 -8.31 9.93
N ARG A 195 13.53 -7.16 9.30
CA ARG A 195 13.34 -5.88 10.00
C ARG A 195 12.07 -5.91 10.86
N PRO A 196 12.02 -5.16 11.98
CA PRO A 196 10.83 -5.09 12.83
C PRO A 196 9.58 -4.66 12.03
N GLU A 197 8.48 -5.35 12.29
CA GLU A 197 7.16 -5.01 11.75
C GLU A 197 6.69 -3.66 12.30
N PHE A 198 5.94 -2.92 11.49
CA PHE A 198 5.27 -1.73 11.94
C PHE A 198 4.02 -2.06 12.75
N LYS A 199 3.67 -1.19 13.68
CA LYS A 199 2.30 -1.16 14.20
C LYS A 199 1.41 -0.43 13.19
N ASN A 200 0.13 -0.80 13.15
CA ASN A 200 -0.91 -0.08 12.39
C ASN A 200 -0.86 1.44 12.59
N THR A 201 -0.47 1.90 13.77
CA THR A 201 -0.41 3.33 14.09
C THR A 201 0.78 4.07 13.46
N GLU A 202 1.79 3.37 12.94
CA GLU A 202 3.09 3.96 12.57
C GLU A 202 3.24 4.21 11.06
N ILE A 203 2.32 3.70 10.26
CA ILE A 203 2.45 3.63 8.79
C ILE A 203 1.78 4.79 8.05
N PHE A 204 1.05 5.67 8.76
CA PHE A 204 0.21 6.71 8.16
C PHE A 204 0.83 8.11 8.17
N PHE A 205 0.71 8.79 7.03
CA PHE A 205 1.17 10.17 6.80
C PHE A 205 0.13 10.96 6.02
N ASN A 206 0.01 12.27 6.28
CA ASN A 206 -1.02 13.12 5.65
C ASN A 206 -0.43 14.23 4.80
N GLY A 207 -1.04 14.46 3.63
CA GLY A 207 -0.59 15.44 2.66
C GLY A 207 0.60 14.93 1.85
N MET A 208 0.51 14.99 0.52
CA MET A 208 1.50 14.35 -0.36
C MET A 208 2.96 14.75 -0.08
N LYS A 209 3.23 16.02 0.19
CA LYS A 209 4.59 16.50 0.50
C LYS A 209 5.15 15.84 1.77
N SER A 210 4.35 15.79 2.84
CA SER A 210 4.79 15.20 4.11
C SER A 210 4.89 13.68 4.01
N SER A 211 3.95 13.05 3.30
CA SER A 211 3.95 11.63 3.00
C SER A 211 5.20 11.19 2.23
N ILE A 212 5.56 11.89 1.14
CA ILE A 212 6.75 11.58 0.34
C ILE A 212 8.03 11.78 1.16
N SER A 213 8.12 12.87 1.95
CA SER A 213 9.26 13.10 2.84
C SER A 213 9.38 12.04 3.94
N SER A 214 8.25 11.58 4.47
CA SER A 214 8.24 10.53 5.49
C SER A 214 8.63 9.17 4.90
N LEU A 215 8.16 8.86 3.68
CA LEU A 215 8.56 7.67 2.94
C LEU A 215 10.08 7.65 2.67
N SER A 216 10.66 8.77 2.23
CA SER A 216 12.11 8.83 1.97
C SER A 216 12.94 8.61 3.24
N ARG A 217 12.50 9.17 4.37
CA ARG A 217 13.09 8.93 5.69
C ARG A 217 13.00 7.46 6.10
N HIS A 218 11.87 6.80 5.85
CA HIS A 218 11.72 5.37 6.13
C HIS A 218 12.60 4.49 5.24
N ILE A 219 12.79 4.84 3.97
CA ILE A 219 13.75 4.15 3.10
C ILE A 219 15.17 4.31 3.64
N ALA A 220 15.57 5.52 4.04
CA ALA A 220 16.86 5.74 4.68
C ALA A 220 17.01 4.93 5.98
N LEU A 221 16.00 4.91 6.84
CA LEU A 221 16.04 4.12 8.07
C LEU A 221 16.11 2.61 7.84
N ALA A 222 15.49 2.11 6.76
CA ALA A 222 15.55 0.70 6.41
C ALA A 222 16.98 0.23 6.09
N THR A 223 17.86 1.11 5.62
CA THR A 223 19.26 0.73 5.32
C THR A 223 20.09 0.50 6.58
N ARG A 224 19.66 1.02 7.74
CA ARG A 224 20.35 0.80 9.02
C ARG A 224 20.32 -0.65 9.52
N TYR A 225 19.44 -1.47 8.94
CA TYR A 225 19.39 -2.91 9.20
C TYR A 225 20.40 -3.71 8.37
N LEU A 226 21.02 -3.10 7.37
CA LEU A 226 21.98 -3.76 6.49
C LEU A 226 23.37 -3.77 7.13
N SER A 227 24.04 -4.92 7.10
CA SER A 227 25.42 -5.04 7.60
C SER A 227 26.47 -4.74 6.53
N GLN A 228 26.14 -4.90 5.25
CA GLN A 228 27.07 -4.71 4.15
C GLN A 228 26.99 -3.30 3.58
N GLN A 229 28.12 -2.58 3.59
CA GLN A 229 28.20 -1.23 3.04
C GLN A 229 27.79 -1.18 1.56
N SER A 230 28.10 -2.21 0.77
CA SER A 230 27.69 -2.30 -0.63
C SER A 230 26.17 -2.29 -0.82
N ASP A 231 25.42 -2.92 0.09
CA ASP A 231 23.95 -2.93 0.04
C ASP A 231 23.36 -1.59 0.51
N ILE A 232 23.99 -0.95 1.50
CA ILE A 232 23.65 0.40 1.96
C ILE A 232 23.83 1.40 0.80
N ASP A 233 25.01 1.37 0.17
CA ASP A 233 25.37 2.26 -0.92
C ASP A 233 24.48 2.05 -2.15
N LEU A 234 24.12 0.80 -2.46
CA LEU A 234 23.20 0.47 -3.53
C LEU A 234 21.87 1.23 -3.41
N ILE A 235 21.38 1.44 -2.18
CA ILE A 235 20.12 2.14 -1.92
C ILE A 235 20.37 3.65 -1.79
N LEU A 236 21.29 4.07 -0.92
CA LEU A 236 21.46 5.49 -0.58
C LEU A 236 22.16 6.31 -1.67
N ASN A 237 22.95 5.69 -2.55
CA ASN A 237 23.57 6.37 -3.70
C ASN A 237 22.75 6.30 -4.99
N GLU A 238 21.59 5.63 -4.99
CA GLU A 238 20.78 5.54 -6.20
C GLU A 238 20.16 6.89 -6.58
N ARG A 239 20.20 7.24 -7.87
CA ARG A 239 19.69 8.51 -8.42
C ARG A 239 18.79 8.29 -9.64
N ASN A 240 18.81 7.11 -10.21
CA ASN A 240 17.99 6.76 -11.36
C ASN A 240 16.52 6.58 -10.93
N PRO A 241 15.57 7.33 -11.52
CA PRO A 241 14.16 7.28 -11.13
C PRO A 241 13.54 5.88 -11.21
N GLU A 242 13.93 5.06 -12.20
CA GLU A 242 13.40 3.71 -12.37
C GLU A 242 13.89 2.73 -11.30
N LYS A 243 15.11 2.94 -10.81
CA LYS A 243 15.66 2.13 -9.72
C LYS A 243 15.14 2.60 -8.36
N LEU A 244 14.98 3.91 -8.16
CA LEU A 244 14.29 4.47 -6.98
C LEU A 244 12.85 3.95 -6.86
N GLU A 245 12.12 3.85 -7.99
CA GLU A 245 10.80 3.25 -8.05
C GLU A 245 10.80 1.80 -7.53
N ARG A 246 11.81 1.01 -7.94
CA ARG A 246 11.97 -0.38 -7.49
C ARG A 246 12.31 -0.44 -6.01
N ILE A 247 13.21 0.41 -5.52
CA ILE A 247 13.56 0.51 -4.10
C ILE A 247 12.32 0.81 -3.28
N MET A 248 11.56 1.84 -3.64
CA MET A 248 10.31 2.22 -2.97
C MET A 248 9.31 1.05 -2.91
N ASN A 249 9.07 0.39 -4.04
CA ASN A 249 8.08 -0.68 -4.13
C ASN A 249 8.53 -2.00 -3.49
N TYR A 250 9.83 -2.29 -3.45
CA TYR A 250 10.38 -3.50 -2.80
C TYR A 250 10.73 -3.29 -1.32
N LEU A 251 10.64 -2.07 -0.80
CA LEU A 251 10.73 -1.80 0.63
C LEU A 251 9.37 -1.57 1.27
N PHE A 252 8.48 -0.80 0.63
CA PHE A 252 7.25 -0.36 1.29
C PHE A 252 6.00 -0.64 0.45
N ARG A 253 6.05 -0.48 -0.88
CA ARG A 253 4.87 -0.56 -1.75
C ARG A 253 3.75 0.37 -1.25
N PRO A 254 4.03 1.68 -1.19
CA PRO A 254 3.12 2.64 -0.56
C PRO A 254 1.77 2.73 -1.27
N GLU A 255 0.73 2.90 -0.47
CA GLU A 255 -0.63 3.13 -0.92
C GLU A 255 -1.06 4.56 -0.60
N VAL A 256 -1.68 5.24 -1.56
CA VAL A 256 -2.20 6.59 -1.38
C VAL A 256 -3.73 6.56 -1.42
N ARG A 257 -4.36 7.16 -0.42
CA ARG A 257 -5.82 7.26 -0.30
C ARG A 257 -6.26 8.71 -0.39
N VAL A 258 -7.27 8.95 -1.22
CA VAL A 258 -7.91 10.26 -1.41
C VAL A 258 -9.33 10.18 -0.84
N PRO A 259 -9.73 11.07 0.08
CA PRO A 259 -11.06 11.03 0.66
C PRO A 259 -12.15 11.16 -0.41
N LYS A 260 -13.11 10.24 -0.41
CA LYS A 260 -14.32 10.22 -1.25
C LYS A 260 -14.09 10.12 -2.75
N MET A 261 -13.44 11.11 -3.37
CA MET A 261 -13.20 11.12 -4.82
C MET A 261 -12.00 11.96 -5.22
N ALA A 262 -11.44 11.66 -6.40
CA ALA A 262 -10.50 12.51 -7.12
C ALA A 262 -11.07 12.84 -8.50
N GLY A 263 -11.42 14.12 -8.72
CA GLY A 263 -11.83 14.64 -10.02
C GLY A 263 -10.62 15.25 -10.73
N ILE A 264 -10.26 14.74 -11.91
CA ILE A 264 -9.06 15.14 -12.63
C ILE A 264 -9.45 15.57 -14.04
N LYS A 265 -9.02 16.76 -14.46
CA LYS A 265 -9.40 17.31 -15.75
C LYS A 265 -8.66 16.63 -16.90
N LYS A 266 -9.28 16.64 -18.07
CA LYS A 266 -8.61 16.25 -19.31
C LYS A 266 -7.32 17.05 -19.48
N GLY A 267 -6.21 16.35 -19.70
CA GLY A 267 -4.87 16.96 -19.82
C GLY A 267 -4.04 16.89 -18.54
N ASP A 268 -4.66 16.70 -17.38
CA ASP A 268 -3.97 16.56 -16.08
C ASP A 268 -3.68 15.09 -15.71
N TYR A 269 -3.95 14.16 -16.64
CA TYR A 269 -3.66 12.74 -16.48
C TYR A 269 -3.22 12.08 -17.78
N PHE A 270 -2.42 11.04 -17.64
CA PHE A 270 -2.13 10.07 -18.68
C PHE A 270 -3.10 8.89 -18.59
N LYS A 271 -3.52 8.38 -19.74
CA LYS A 271 -4.34 7.17 -19.85
C LYS A 271 -3.54 6.08 -20.54
N TYR A 272 -3.40 4.95 -19.88
CA TYR A 272 -2.77 3.76 -20.42
C TYR A 272 -3.77 2.62 -20.47
N LYS A 273 -3.64 1.74 -21.46
CA LYS A 273 -4.44 0.54 -21.57
C LYS A 273 -3.54 -0.65 -21.84
N PHE A 274 -3.67 -1.70 -21.03
CA PHE A 274 -3.04 -2.98 -21.35
C PHE A 274 -3.73 -3.62 -22.55
N GLY A 275 -2.98 -4.36 -23.36
CA GLY A 275 -3.58 -5.30 -24.30
C GLY A 275 -4.51 -6.27 -23.55
N SER A 276 -5.64 -6.62 -24.17
CA SER A 276 -6.54 -7.65 -23.65
C SER A 276 -5.75 -8.93 -23.40
N ARG A 277 -5.80 -9.45 -22.17
CA ARG A 277 -5.46 -10.84 -21.90
C ARG A 277 -6.53 -11.74 -22.47
#